data_AF-A0A0N4XBB1-F1
#
_entry.id   AF-A0A0N4XBB1-F1
#
_cell.length_a   1.000
_cell.length_b   1.000
_cell.length_c   1.000
_cell.angle_alpha   90.00
_cell.angle_beta   90.00
_cell.angle_gamma   90.00
#
_symmetry.space_group_name_H-M   'P 1'
#
loop_
_entity.id
_entity.type
_entity.pdbx_description
1 polymer ?
#
loop_
_entity_poly.entity_id
_entity_poly.type
_entity_poly.pdbx_seq_one_letter_code
_entity_poly.pdbx_strand_id
1 'polypeptide(L)'
;MRIPSVALNENFSVQIAKDAHVQYDPHAFGSSHGMGVLNDRHSYFLLADNGTCSRYGADLHLRQNLENYLAGRADEDGSRKMPVVCAVLEGGSNSLIAIHKYLTQEPNIPVIVCDGSGRASDLLAFAARYLDADGSFQEEVREQLLSLISTVFPDNQRQPQEILDLITQCVRKTDLLTIFRYGEGKSEDVDHAILTAVLKRQNLSLPEQVRLSHFFCLDVFQKIFH
;
A
#
# COMPACT_ATOMS: atom_id res chain seq x y z
N MET A 1 0.53 1.63 13.73
CA MET A 1 0.73 0.18 13.94
C MET A 1 1.46 -0.39 12.73
N ARG A 2 2.48 -1.24 12.92
CA ARG A 2 3.19 -1.88 11.80
C ARG A 2 3.00 -3.40 11.81
N ILE A 3 2.83 -3.99 10.63
CA ILE A 3 2.69 -5.44 10.44
C ILE A 3 3.90 -5.96 9.68
N PRO A 4 5.01 -6.36 10.33
CA PRO A 4 6.14 -7.00 9.67
C PRO A 4 5.97 -8.52 9.56
N SER A 5 6.60 -9.13 8.56
CA SER A 5 6.74 -10.58 8.48
C SER A 5 7.75 -11.05 9.51
N VAL A 6 7.43 -12.12 10.23
CA VAL A 6 8.41 -12.82 11.06
C VAL A 6 9.15 -13.79 10.17
N ALA A 7 10.44 -13.55 9.94
CA ALA A 7 11.33 -14.60 9.49
C ALA A 7 11.86 -15.30 10.77
N LEU A 8 11.26 -16.44 11.11
CA LEU A 8 11.76 -17.28 12.19
C LEU A 8 13.02 -17.97 11.67
N ASN A 9 14.18 -17.53 12.14
CA ASN A 9 15.45 -18.23 11.98
C ASN A 9 15.83 -18.78 13.35
N GLU A 10 16.64 -19.83 13.43
CA GLU A 10 17.11 -20.41 14.71
C GLU A 10 17.83 -19.38 15.61
N ASN A 11 18.25 -18.23 15.06
CA ASN A 11 18.86 -17.10 15.77
C ASN A 11 17.90 -15.92 16.05
N PHE A 12 16.62 -16.01 15.65
CA PHE A 12 15.60 -15.03 16.00
C PHE A 12 15.08 -15.36 17.41
N SER A 13 15.91 -15.09 18.41
CA SER A 13 15.50 -15.12 19.81
C SER A 13 14.74 -13.84 20.16
N VAL A 14 13.67 -13.52 19.41
CA VAL A 14 12.58 -12.80 20.06
C VAL A 14 12.17 -13.75 21.18
N GLN A 15 12.49 -13.40 22.43
CA GLN A 15 12.07 -14.22 23.56
C GLN A 15 10.55 -14.23 23.52
N ILE A 16 9.97 -15.31 23.01
CA ILE A 16 8.54 -15.49 22.97
C ILE A 16 8.15 -15.85 24.39
N ALA A 17 7.83 -14.83 25.16
CA ALA A 17 7.36 -14.96 26.51
C ALA A 17 5.93 -14.43 26.54
N LYS A 18 5.00 -15.32 26.88
CA LYS A 18 3.59 -14.96 27.04
C LYS A 18 3.43 -14.10 28.29
N ASP A 19 2.67 -13.02 28.17
CA ASP A 19 2.35 -12.10 29.28
C ASP A 19 3.61 -11.56 30.00
N ALA A 20 4.67 -11.29 29.23
CA ALA A 20 5.96 -10.86 29.74
C ALA A 20 6.44 -9.55 29.10
N HIS A 21 7.24 -8.82 29.86
CA HIS A 21 7.98 -7.67 29.34
C HIS A 21 9.32 -8.15 28.77
N VAL A 22 9.49 -7.99 27.46
CA VAL A 22 10.71 -8.38 26.74
C VAL A 22 11.38 -7.13 26.20
N GLN A 23 12.64 -6.93 26.56
CA GLN A 23 13.43 -5.84 26.01
C GLN A 23 13.92 -6.22 24.61
N TYR A 24 13.58 -5.41 23.61
CA TYR A 24 14.08 -5.56 22.24
C TYR A 24 15.37 -4.75 22.08
N ASP A 25 16.45 -5.40 21.66
CA ASP A 25 17.72 -4.74 21.32
C ASP A 25 17.95 -4.79 19.80
N PRO A 26 17.81 -3.66 19.08
CA PRO A 26 18.08 -3.57 17.65
C PRO A 26 19.50 -3.98 17.25
N HIS A 27 20.48 -3.81 18.15
CA HIS A 27 21.89 -4.09 17.88
C HIS A 27 22.27 -5.56 18.10
N ALA A 28 21.42 -6.34 18.76
CA ALA A 28 21.60 -7.79 18.90
C ALA A 28 21.45 -8.53 17.56
N PHE A 29 20.81 -7.90 16.57
CA PHE A 29 20.61 -8.45 15.23
C PHE A 29 21.74 -7.97 14.31
N GLY A 30 22.83 -8.74 14.23
CA GLY A 30 23.95 -8.45 13.35
C GLY A 30 23.53 -8.30 11.89
N SER A 31 24.17 -7.37 11.16
CA SER A 31 23.94 -7.05 9.74
C SER A 31 24.19 -8.21 8.76
N SER A 32 24.53 -9.41 9.25
CA SER A 32 24.99 -10.57 8.48
C SER A 32 23.88 -11.49 7.95
N HIS A 33 22.61 -11.27 8.32
CA HIS A 33 21.53 -12.25 8.05
C HIS A 33 20.42 -11.78 7.11
N GLY A 34 20.54 -10.61 6.49
CA GLY A 34 19.54 -10.13 5.53
C GLY A 34 18.15 -9.94 6.15
N MET A 35 18.10 -9.68 7.46
CA MET A 35 16.87 -9.53 8.23
C MET A 35 16.60 -8.05 8.51
N GLY A 36 15.33 -7.64 8.39
CA GLY A 36 14.90 -6.31 8.80
C GLY A 36 14.79 -6.16 10.32
N VAL A 37 15.24 -5.04 10.84
CA VAL A 37 15.13 -4.67 12.26
C VAL A 37 13.80 -3.91 12.50
N LEU A 38 13.16 -4.11 13.66
CA LEU A 38 11.95 -3.37 14.02
C LEU A 38 12.27 -1.90 14.30
N ASN A 39 11.40 -1.00 13.86
CA ASN A 39 11.59 0.45 13.98
C ASN A 39 10.96 0.99 15.27
N ASP A 40 11.77 1.54 16.16
CA ASP A 40 11.39 2.07 17.48
C ASP A 40 10.38 3.23 17.45
N ARG A 41 10.11 3.82 16.28
CA ARG A 41 9.12 4.90 16.11
C ARG A 41 7.67 4.41 16.01
N HIS A 42 7.42 3.09 16.02
CA HIS A 42 6.06 2.55 16.04
C HIS A 42 5.61 2.21 17.46
N SER A 43 4.37 2.60 17.80
CA SER A 43 3.77 2.28 19.11
C SER A 43 3.36 0.82 19.27
N TYR A 44 3.00 0.15 18.17
CA TYR A 44 2.47 -1.22 18.17
C TYR A 44 2.95 -2.00 16.95
N PHE A 45 3.21 -3.29 17.16
CA PHE A 45 3.57 -4.25 16.13
C PHE A 45 2.61 -5.45 16.13
N LEU A 46 2.18 -5.87 14.95
CA LEU A 46 1.48 -7.14 14.73
C LEU A 46 2.38 -8.04 13.89
N LEU A 47 3.00 -9.01 14.54
CA LEU A 47 3.97 -9.89 13.90
C LEU A 47 3.24 -10.98 13.09
N ALA A 48 3.40 -10.97 11.76
CA ALA A 48 2.76 -11.94 10.88
C ALA A 48 3.66 -13.17 10.68
N ASP A 49 3.21 -14.31 11.18
CA ASP A 49 3.88 -15.59 11.01
C ASP A 49 3.06 -16.50 10.07
N ASN A 50 3.74 -17.19 9.16
CA ASN A 50 3.16 -18.20 8.26
C ASN A 50 3.83 -19.58 8.41
N GLY A 51 4.66 -19.76 9.43
CA GLY A 51 5.38 -21.01 9.70
C GLY A 51 6.53 -21.30 8.74
N THR A 52 6.91 -20.36 7.86
CA THR A 52 8.02 -20.53 6.92
C THR A 52 9.21 -19.64 7.26
N CYS A 53 10.42 -20.18 7.16
CA CYS A 53 11.64 -19.40 7.32
C CYS A 53 11.96 -18.64 6.02
N SER A 54 12.38 -17.38 6.14
CA SER A 54 12.92 -16.58 5.03
C SER A 54 12.00 -16.37 3.81
N ARG A 55 10.68 -16.51 3.97
CA ARG A 55 9.70 -16.14 2.93
C ARG A 55 8.94 -14.89 3.31
N TYR A 56 8.86 -13.96 2.36
CA TYR A 56 8.11 -12.72 2.49
C TYR A 56 6.65 -12.89 2.04
N GLY A 57 5.74 -12.09 2.59
CA GLY A 57 4.36 -11.98 2.12
C GLY A 57 3.28 -12.38 3.12
N ALA A 58 3.64 -12.96 4.27
CA ALA A 58 2.69 -13.19 5.37
C ALA A 58 2.11 -11.86 5.88
N ASP A 59 2.96 -10.84 5.97
CA ASP A 59 2.59 -9.48 6.34
C ASP A 59 1.58 -8.87 5.37
N LEU A 60 1.81 -9.05 4.06
CA LEU A 60 0.94 -8.49 3.03
C LEU A 60 -0.47 -9.11 3.10
N HIS A 61 -0.56 -10.42 3.33
CA HIS A 61 -1.84 -11.10 3.47
C HIS A 61 -2.60 -10.67 4.74
N LEU A 62 -1.91 -10.65 5.89
CA LEU A 62 -2.52 -10.23 7.15
C LEU A 62 -2.99 -8.77 7.09
N ARG A 63 -2.16 -7.90 6.50
CA ARG A 63 -2.46 -6.49 6.30
C ARG A 63 -3.71 -6.28 5.44
N GLN A 64 -3.76 -6.91 4.26
CA GLN A 64 -4.93 -6.83 3.37
C GLN A 64 -6.22 -7.26 4.08
N ASN A 65 -6.19 -8.38 4.80
CA ASN A 65 -7.38 -8.87 5.50
C ASN A 65 -7.83 -7.92 6.60
N LEU A 66 -6.87 -7.35 7.36
CA LEU A 66 -7.18 -6.40 8.41
C LEU A 66 -7.78 -5.10 7.85
N GLU A 67 -7.19 -4.54 6.80
CA GLU A 67 -7.68 -3.32 6.18
C GLU A 67 -9.06 -3.51 5.57
N ASN A 68 -9.30 -4.64 4.90
CA ASN A 68 -10.61 -4.99 4.37
C ASN A 68 -11.64 -5.17 5.50
N TYR A 69 -11.25 -5.79 6.61
CA TYR A 69 -12.11 -5.91 7.78
C TYR A 69 -12.47 -4.54 8.36
N LEU A 70 -11.48 -3.65 8.53
CA LEU A 70 -11.70 -2.29 9.04
C LEU A 70 -12.57 -1.45 8.09
N ALA A 71 -12.33 -1.54 6.78
CA ALA A 71 -13.09 -0.82 5.76
C ALA A 71 -14.54 -1.33 5.64
N GLY A 72 -14.76 -2.63 5.85
CA GLY A 72 -16.08 -3.26 5.82
C GLY A 72 -16.86 -3.12 7.13
N ARG A 73 -16.18 -2.84 8.25
CA ARG A 73 -16.80 -2.72 9.56
C ARG A 73 -17.59 -1.41 9.66
N ALA A 74 -18.90 -1.55 9.85
CA ALA A 74 -19.74 -0.47 10.33
C ALA A 74 -19.74 -0.48 11.88
N ASP A 75 -19.93 0.70 12.48
CA ASP A 75 -20.19 0.86 13.91
C ASP A 75 -21.45 0.07 14.34
N GLU A 76 -21.61 -0.18 15.64
CA GLU A 76 -22.71 -1.01 16.16
C GLU A 76 -24.11 -0.48 15.79
N ASP A 77 -24.23 0.84 15.60
CA ASP A 77 -25.46 1.53 15.16
C ASP A 77 -25.63 1.57 13.61
N GLY A 78 -24.72 0.94 12.86
CA GLY A 78 -24.77 0.89 11.38
C GLY A 78 -24.50 2.21 10.66
N SER A 79 -24.23 3.29 11.40
CA SER A 79 -24.18 4.67 10.88
C SER A 79 -22.80 5.12 10.40
N ARG A 80 -21.71 4.49 10.85
CA ARG A 80 -20.35 4.99 10.60
C ARG A 80 -19.41 3.88 10.12
N LYS A 81 -18.77 4.08 8.97
CA LYS A 81 -17.70 3.22 8.47
C LYS A 81 -16.35 3.89 8.74
N MET A 82 -15.37 3.10 9.19
CA MET A 82 -14.01 3.60 9.38
C MET A 82 -13.40 3.97 8.01
N PRO A 83 -12.93 5.21 7.80
CA PRO A 83 -12.22 5.55 6.57
C PRO A 83 -10.89 4.80 6.53
N VAL A 84 -10.67 4.04 5.47
CA VAL A 84 -9.38 3.40 5.17
C VAL A 84 -8.93 3.88 3.79
N VAL A 85 -7.68 4.29 3.67
CA VAL A 85 -7.03 4.72 2.42
C VAL A 85 -5.64 4.10 2.36
N CYS A 86 -5.23 3.67 1.17
CA CYS A 86 -3.90 3.15 0.91
C CYS A 86 -3.03 4.23 0.27
N ALA A 87 -1.88 4.55 0.85
CA ALA A 87 -0.89 5.44 0.25
C ALA A 87 0.32 4.63 -0.23
N VAL A 88 0.70 4.83 -1.49
CA VAL A 88 1.76 4.09 -2.17
C VAL A 88 2.92 5.04 -2.41
N LEU A 89 4.03 4.76 -1.74
CA LEU A 89 5.31 5.45 -1.89
C LEU A 89 6.33 4.40 -2.31
N GLU A 90 6.67 4.38 -3.59
CA GLU A 90 7.35 3.26 -4.24
C GLU A 90 6.50 1.96 -4.19
N GLY A 91 6.97 0.89 -4.83
CA GLY A 91 6.33 -0.42 -4.70
C GLY A 91 6.92 -1.50 -5.60
N GLY A 92 6.66 -2.75 -5.21
CA GLY A 92 7.02 -3.93 -5.99
C GLY A 92 5.87 -4.48 -6.82
N SER A 93 6.11 -5.58 -7.52
CA SER A 93 5.05 -6.28 -8.26
C SER A 93 3.94 -6.78 -7.34
N ASN A 94 4.27 -7.19 -6.10
CA ASN A 94 3.27 -7.55 -5.09
C ASN A 94 2.43 -6.34 -4.63
N SER A 95 3.00 -5.12 -4.60
CA SER A 95 2.25 -3.90 -4.31
C SER A 95 1.21 -3.63 -5.40
N LEU A 96 1.56 -3.83 -6.67
CA LEU A 96 0.60 -3.68 -7.78
C LEU A 96 -0.60 -4.62 -7.61
N ILE A 97 -0.38 -5.88 -7.23
CA ILE A 97 -1.47 -6.83 -6.96
C ILE A 97 -2.34 -6.35 -5.79
N ALA A 98 -1.73 -5.80 -4.74
CA ALA A 98 -2.47 -5.25 -3.61
C ALA A 98 -3.36 -4.07 -4.04
N ILE A 99 -2.78 -3.12 -4.78
CA ILE A 99 -3.47 -1.95 -5.34
C ILE A 99 -4.65 -2.41 -6.21
N HIS A 100 -4.43 -3.37 -7.11
CA HIS A 100 -5.49 -3.93 -7.95
C HIS A 100 -6.63 -4.50 -7.12
N LYS A 101 -6.34 -5.25 -6.05
CA LYS A 101 -7.37 -5.77 -5.15
C LYS A 101 -8.14 -4.66 -4.44
N TYR A 102 -7.46 -3.65 -3.88
CA TYR A 102 -8.12 -2.51 -3.24
C TYR A 102 -9.06 -1.77 -4.19
N LEU A 103 -8.70 -1.66 -5.46
CA LEU A 103 -9.50 -0.95 -6.46
C LEU A 103 -10.65 -1.79 -7.03
N THR A 104 -10.57 -3.12 -7.00
CA THR A 104 -11.51 -4.01 -7.71
C THR A 104 -12.37 -4.90 -6.81
N GLN A 105 -11.94 -5.18 -5.58
CA GLN A 105 -12.65 -6.05 -4.64
C GLN A 105 -13.36 -5.23 -3.57
N GLU A 106 -14.48 -5.75 -3.06
CA GLU A 106 -15.21 -5.13 -1.95
C GLU A 106 -14.64 -5.60 -0.59
N PRO A 107 -14.46 -4.68 0.39
CA PRO A 107 -14.69 -3.24 0.27
C PRO A 107 -13.62 -2.57 -0.59
N ASN A 108 -14.01 -1.71 -1.55
CA ASN A 108 -13.00 -0.94 -2.28
C ASN A 108 -12.23 -0.05 -1.30
N ILE A 109 -10.96 0.22 -1.53
CA ILE A 109 -10.15 1.12 -0.70
C ILE A 109 -9.51 2.15 -1.65
N PRO A 110 -9.75 3.46 -1.47
CA PRO A 110 -9.10 4.47 -2.28
C PRO A 110 -7.58 4.38 -2.16
N VAL A 111 -6.89 4.54 -3.29
CA VAL A 111 -5.44 4.42 -3.38
C VAL A 111 -4.85 5.75 -3.85
N ILE A 112 -3.86 6.24 -3.13
CA ILE A 112 -3.08 7.43 -3.48
C ILE A 112 -1.68 6.97 -3.87
N VAL A 113 -1.25 7.32 -5.07
CA VAL A 113 0.05 6.95 -5.63
C VAL A 113 0.90 8.20 -5.75
N CYS A 114 2.07 8.21 -5.11
CA CYS A 114 2.99 9.33 -5.17
C CYS A 114 3.88 9.24 -6.41
N ASP A 115 3.65 10.10 -7.41
CA ASP A 115 4.46 10.20 -8.62
C ASP A 115 5.91 10.59 -8.27
N GLY A 116 6.88 9.97 -8.93
CA GLY A 116 8.31 10.17 -8.68
C GLY A 116 8.86 9.48 -7.43
N SER A 117 8.06 8.61 -6.79
CA SER A 117 8.52 7.83 -5.62
C SER A 117 9.19 6.51 -5.98
N GLY A 118 9.14 6.09 -7.25
CA GLY A 118 9.88 4.94 -7.76
C GLY A 118 9.04 3.71 -8.15
N ARG A 119 9.65 2.85 -8.97
CA ARG A 119 9.19 1.51 -9.35
C ARG A 119 7.69 1.43 -9.71
N ALA A 120 6.88 0.70 -8.93
CA ALA A 120 5.45 0.52 -9.19
C ALA A 120 4.68 1.85 -9.23
N SER A 121 5.07 2.81 -8.38
CA SER A 121 4.40 4.11 -8.28
C SER A 121 4.57 4.91 -9.56
N ASP A 122 5.79 4.97 -10.08
CA ASP A 122 6.10 5.69 -11.32
C ASP A 122 5.46 5.02 -12.54
N LEU A 123 5.42 3.68 -12.57
CA LEU A 123 4.71 2.95 -13.64
C LEU A 123 3.21 3.27 -13.65
N LEU A 124 2.57 3.31 -12.47
CA LEU A 124 1.16 3.67 -12.35
C LEU A 124 0.92 5.14 -12.72
N ALA A 125 1.78 6.06 -12.29
CA ALA A 125 1.67 7.48 -12.59
C ALA A 125 1.91 7.77 -14.08
N PHE A 126 2.87 7.08 -14.70
CA PHE A 126 3.13 7.15 -16.14
C PHE A 126 1.94 6.61 -16.92
N ALA A 127 1.46 5.41 -16.61
CA ALA A 127 0.28 4.84 -17.25
C ALA A 127 -0.96 5.75 -17.08
N ALA A 128 -1.17 6.34 -15.91
CA ALA A 128 -2.27 7.30 -15.68
C ALA A 128 -2.16 8.59 -16.49
N ARG A 129 -0.96 8.99 -16.91
CA ARG A 129 -0.77 10.19 -17.73
C ARG A 129 -1.06 9.95 -19.21
N TYR A 130 -0.84 8.72 -19.70
CA TYR A 130 -0.94 8.38 -21.12
C TYR A 130 -2.09 7.44 -21.48
N LEU A 131 -2.99 7.15 -20.53
CA LEU A 131 -4.20 6.39 -20.82
C LEU A 131 -5.19 7.27 -21.60
N ASP A 132 -5.57 6.82 -22.79
CA ASP A 132 -6.59 7.50 -23.59
C ASP A 132 -7.99 7.36 -22.96
N ALA A 133 -8.93 8.20 -23.40
CA ALA A 133 -10.32 8.16 -22.92
C ALA A 133 -10.99 6.79 -23.14
N ASP A 134 -10.53 6.07 -24.16
CA ASP A 134 -10.99 4.74 -24.56
C ASP A 134 -10.43 3.64 -23.64
N GLY A 135 -9.53 4.00 -22.73
CA GLY A 135 -8.85 3.09 -21.82
C GLY A 135 -7.74 2.27 -22.49
N SER A 136 -7.24 2.70 -23.65
CA SER A 136 -6.10 2.12 -24.36
C SER A 136 -4.86 3.01 -24.28
N PHE A 137 -3.71 2.45 -24.68
CA PHE A 137 -2.47 3.19 -24.88
C PHE A 137 -2.13 3.20 -26.36
N GLN A 138 -1.49 4.28 -26.82
CA GLN A 138 -0.79 4.29 -28.11
C GLN A 138 0.26 3.17 -28.16
N GLU A 139 0.53 2.65 -29.36
CA GLU A 139 1.41 1.49 -29.55
C GLU A 139 2.82 1.78 -29.02
N GLU A 140 3.35 2.98 -29.28
CA GLU A 140 4.68 3.41 -28.80
C GLU A 140 4.73 3.48 -27.26
N VAL A 141 3.68 4.02 -26.63
CA VAL A 141 3.57 4.12 -25.16
C VAL A 141 3.46 2.73 -24.54
N ARG A 142 2.69 1.84 -25.19
CA ARG A 142 2.51 0.46 -24.75
C ARG A 142 3.85 -0.30 -24.78
N GLU A 143 4.61 -0.20 -25.86
CA GLU A 143 5.94 -0.82 -25.97
C GLU A 143 6.91 -0.25 -24.92
N GLN A 144 6.89 1.06 -24.71
CA GLN A 144 7.69 1.71 -23.68
C GLN A 144 7.32 1.19 -22.28
N LEU A 145 6.03 1.07 -21.96
CA LEU A 145 5.57 0.52 -20.69
C LEU A 145 6.04 -0.93 -20.49
N LEU A 146 5.96 -1.79 -21.51
CA LEU A 146 6.43 -3.18 -21.43
C LEU A 146 7.94 -3.25 -21.17
N SER A 147 8.72 -2.38 -21.82
CA SER A 147 10.16 -2.26 -21.60
C SER A 147 10.48 -1.80 -20.17
N LEU A 148 9.78 -0.77 -19.69
CA LEU A 148 9.92 -0.26 -18.32
C LEU A 148 9.53 -1.31 -17.28
N ILE A 149 8.43 -2.03 -17.48
CA ILE A 149 7.98 -3.11 -16.59
C ILE A 149 9.06 -4.20 -16.46
N SER A 150 9.65 -4.60 -17.59
CA SER A 150 10.72 -5.61 -17.61
C SER A 150 11.98 -5.12 -16.89
N THR A 151 12.27 -3.81 -16.97
CA THR A 151 13.41 -3.18 -16.31
C THR A 151 13.19 -3.00 -14.81
N VAL A 152 11.98 -2.61 -14.40
CA VAL A 152 11.61 -2.32 -13.00
C VAL A 152 11.36 -3.61 -12.20
N PHE A 153 10.89 -4.67 -12.87
CA PHE A 153 10.57 -5.96 -12.24
C PHE A 153 11.26 -7.15 -12.96
N PRO A 154 12.61 -7.20 -12.99
CA PRO A 154 13.34 -8.22 -13.76
C PRO A 154 13.09 -9.65 -13.28
N ASP A 155 12.91 -9.85 -11.96
CA ASP A 155 12.74 -11.17 -11.33
C ASP A 155 11.27 -11.57 -11.12
N ASN A 156 10.33 -10.88 -11.78
CA ASN A 156 8.92 -11.15 -11.56
C ASN A 156 8.44 -12.40 -12.31
N GLN A 157 7.67 -13.25 -11.63
CA GLN A 157 7.18 -14.51 -12.20
C GLN A 157 6.10 -14.34 -13.28
N ARG A 158 5.38 -13.21 -13.29
CA ARG A 158 4.36 -12.89 -14.30
C ARG A 158 4.99 -12.22 -15.50
N GLN A 159 4.43 -12.49 -16.67
CA GLN A 159 4.86 -11.85 -17.91
C GLN A 159 4.60 -10.33 -17.84
N PRO A 160 5.46 -9.50 -18.49
CA PRO A 160 5.26 -8.05 -18.53
C PRO A 160 3.88 -7.63 -19.03
N GLN A 161 3.30 -8.39 -19.96
CA GLN A 161 1.96 -8.15 -20.48
C GLN A 161 0.87 -8.28 -19.40
N GLU A 162 0.97 -9.28 -18.53
CA GLU A 162 0.01 -9.45 -17.42
C GLU A 162 0.10 -8.31 -16.41
N ILE A 163 1.32 -7.79 -16.17
CA ILE A 163 1.54 -6.64 -15.28
C ILE A 163 0.97 -5.38 -15.92
N LEU A 164 1.15 -5.20 -17.23
CA LEU A 164 0.57 -4.08 -17.96
C LEU A 164 -0.96 -4.11 -17.91
N ASP A 165 -1.57 -5.27 -18.10
CA ASP A 165 -3.03 -5.43 -18.02
C ASP A 165 -3.54 -5.07 -16.62
N LEU A 166 -2.80 -5.48 -15.58
CA LEU A 166 -3.12 -5.14 -14.20
C LEU A 166 -2.99 -3.63 -13.93
N ILE A 167 -1.92 -2.98 -14.40
CA ILE A 167 -1.74 -1.53 -14.33
C ILE A 167 -2.89 -0.81 -15.04
N THR A 168 -3.25 -1.25 -16.25
CA THR A 168 -4.34 -0.68 -17.04
C THR A 168 -5.67 -0.74 -16.28
N GLN A 169 -5.97 -1.89 -15.66
CA GLN A 169 -7.18 -2.05 -14.84
C GLN A 169 -7.18 -1.13 -13.61
N CYS A 170 -6.03 -0.91 -12.97
CA CYS A 170 -5.92 0.03 -11.85
C CYS A 170 -6.16 1.46 -12.30
N VAL A 171 -5.49 1.89 -13.37
CA VAL A 171 -5.54 3.29 -13.86
C VAL A 171 -6.94 3.68 -14.36
N ARG A 172 -7.71 2.73 -14.89
CA ARG A 172 -9.11 2.95 -15.28
C ARG A 172 -10.03 3.31 -14.10
N LYS A 173 -9.65 3.01 -12.85
CA LYS A 173 -10.44 3.33 -11.64
C LYS A 173 -10.17 4.74 -11.14
N THR A 174 -10.48 5.73 -11.98
CA THR A 174 -10.21 7.16 -11.70
C THR A 174 -11.01 7.73 -10.52
N ASP A 175 -12.08 7.04 -10.11
CA ASP A 175 -12.89 7.32 -8.93
C ASP A 175 -12.18 6.97 -7.61
N LEU A 176 -11.28 5.98 -7.63
CA LEU A 176 -10.61 5.44 -6.44
C LEU A 176 -9.09 5.63 -6.45
N LEU A 177 -8.47 5.76 -7.63
CA LEU A 177 -7.04 5.96 -7.79
C LEU A 177 -6.73 7.45 -7.97
N THR A 178 -5.91 8.00 -7.07
CA THR A 178 -5.43 9.39 -7.13
C THR A 178 -3.92 9.41 -7.30
N ILE A 179 -3.43 10.07 -8.35
CA ILE A 179 -1.99 10.30 -8.54
C ILE A 179 -1.62 11.64 -7.88
N PHE A 180 -0.79 11.58 -6.84
CA PHE A 180 -0.26 12.77 -6.18
C PHE A 180 1.09 13.14 -6.78
N ARG A 181 1.19 14.37 -7.32
CA ARG A 181 2.41 14.89 -7.94
C ARG A 181 2.96 16.04 -7.10
N TYR A 182 4.12 15.83 -6.50
CA TYR A 182 4.75 16.85 -5.67
C TYR A 182 5.17 18.06 -6.52
N GLY A 183 4.66 19.25 -6.18
CA GLY A 183 5.06 20.52 -6.81
C GLY A 183 4.32 20.93 -8.10
N GLU A 184 3.41 20.11 -8.63
CA GLU A 184 2.59 20.48 -9.81
C GLU A 184 1.23 21.13 -9.43
N GLY A 185 0.75 20.93 -8.19
CA GLY A 185 -0.50 21.50 -7.68
C GLY A 185 -0.32 22.83 -6.95
N LYS A 186 -1.33 23.71 -6.99
CA LYS A 186 -1.39 24.93 -6.17
C LYS A 186 -1.44 24.55 -4.68
N SER A 187 -0.29 24.52 -4.01
CA SER A 187 -0.16 24.40 -2.54
C SER A 187 -0.98 23.28 -1.86
N GLU A 188 -1.27 22.18 -2.55
CA GLU A 188 -1.98 21.06 -1.93
C GLU A 188 -0.96 20.14 -1.26
N ASP A 189 -0.88 20.23 0.07
CA ASP A 189 -0.11 19.30 0.89
C ASP A 189 -0.63 17.87 0.72
N VAL A 190 0.23 16.87 0.99
CA VAL A 190 -0.13 15.43 0.94
C VAL A 190 -1.41 15.15 1.75
N ASP A 191 -1.56 15.84 2.88
CA ASP A 191 -2.74 15.75 3.74
C ASP A 191 -4.02 16.12 2.99
N HIS A 192 -3.99 17.13 2.12
CA HIS A 192 -5.15 17.52 1.32
C HIS A 192 -5.53 16.45 0.29
N ALA A 193 -4.54 15.79 -0.32
CA ALA A 193 -4.79 14.67 -1.23
C ALA A 193 -5.41 13.48 -0.51
N ILE A 194 -4.93 13.19 0.72
CA ILE A 194 -5.50 12.16 1.60
C ILE A 194 -6.95 12.48 1.96
N LEU A 195 -7.20 13.71 2.43
CA LEU A 195 -8.55 14.20 2.74
C LEU A 195 -9.48 14.06 1.54
N THR A 196 -9.05 14.54 0.38
CA THR A 196 -9.85 14.50 -0.85
C THR A 196 -10.17 13.08 -1.29
N ALA A 197 -9.22 12.15 -1.19
CA ALA A 197 -9.45 10.74 -1.53
C ALA A 197 -10.48 10.08 -0.59
N VAL A 198 -10.41 10.38 0.72
CA VAL A 198 -11.43 9.90 1.69
C VAL A 198 -12.80 10.48 1.37
N LEU A 199 -12.86 11.80 1.13
CA LEU A 199 -14.12 12.54 0.94
C LEU A 199 -14.81 12.22 -0.39
N LYS A 200 -14.05 11.97 -1.48
CA LYS A 200 -14.64 11.59 -2.77
C LYS A 200 -15.53 10.35 -2.70
N ARG A 201 -15.19 9.40 -1.82
CA ARG A 201 -15.93 8.15 -1.66
C ARG A 201 -17.08 8.27 -0.68
N GLN A 202 -16.87 9.04 0.39
CA GLN A 202 -17.86 9.20 1.41
C GLN A 202 -18.80 10.32 0.96
N ASN A 203 -19.95 9.92 0.38
CA ASN A 203 -21.04 10.80 -0.07
C ASN A 203 -21.73 11.48 1.13
N LEU A 204 -20.92 12.10 1.98
CA LEU A 204 -21.23 12.56 3.32
C LEU A 204 -21.65 14.01 3.32
N SER A 205 -22.55 14.31 4.25
CA SER A 205 -22.93 15.67 4.54
C SER A 205 -21.73 16.46 5.11
N LEU A 206 -21.66 17.77 4.83
CA LEU A 206 -20.63 18.68 5.36
C LEU A 206 -20.27 18.46 6.86
N PRO A 207 -21.24 18.22 7.77
CA PRO A 207 -20.94 17.96 9.19
C PRO A 207 -20.17 16.67 9.47
N GLU A 208 -20.28 15.67 8.61
CA GLU A 208 -19.56 14.40 8.72
C GLU A 208 -18.16 14.52 8.11
N GLN A 209 -18.01 15.30 7.04
CA GLN A 209 -16.71 15.62 6.44
C GLN A 209 -15.77 16.32 7.46
N VAL A 210 -16.31 17.28 8.22
CA VAL A 210 -15.57 17.98 9.28
C VAL A 210 -15.19 17.05 10.43
N ARG A 211 -16.02 16.05 10.77
CA ARG A 211 -15.71 15.09 11.85
C ARG A 211 -14.70 14.02 11.44
N LEU A 212 -14.73 13.57 10.18
CA LEU A 212 -13.70 12.67 9.64
C LEU A 212 -12.33 13.33 9.63
N SER A 213 -12.27 14.65 9.47
CA SER A 213 -11.00 15.39 9.56
C SER A 213 -10.26 15.18 10.90
N HIS A 214 -10.97 14.78 11.96
CA HIS A 214 -10.42 14.51 13.29
C HIS A 214 -10.16 13.02 13.58
N PHE A 215 -10.62 12.10 12.72
CA PHE A 215 -10.49 10.64 12.90
C PHE A 215 -9.79 10.01 11.68
N PHE A 216 -8.52 10.35 11.47
CA PHE A 216 -7.66 9.59 10.56
C PHE A 216 -6.92 8.51 11.33
N CYS A 217 -7.21 7.26 11.00
CA CYS A 217 -6.23 6.20 11.17
C CYS A 217 -5.32 6.25 9.94
N LEU A 218 -4.36 7.17 9.96
CA LEU A 218 -3.25 7.22 9.02
C LEU A 218 -2.34 6.04 9.34
N ASP A 219 -2.40 4.99 8.53
CA ASP A 219 -1.30 4.03 8.39
C ASP A 219 -1.54 3.19 7.14
N VAL A 220 -0.83 3.49 6.05
CA VAL A 220 0.14 2.57 5.43
C VAL A 220 1.13 3.42 4.61
N PHE A 221 2.24 3.83 5.23
CA PHE A 221 3.43 4.19 4.44
C PHE A 221 4.07 2.89 3.97
N GLN A 222 3.88 2.54 2.70
CA GLN A 222 4.61 1.44 2.09
C GLN A 222 6.05 1.86 1.73
N LYS A 223 6.89 2.25 2.70
CA LYS A 223 8.35 2.16 2.49
C LYS A 223 8.73 0.69 2.48
N ILE A 224 8.67 0.05 1.31
CA ILE A 224 9.45 -1.17 1.07
C ILE A 224 10.89 -0.71 0.82
N PHE A 225 11.58 -0.31 1.89
CA PHE A 225 13.03 -0.34 1.91
C PHE A 225 13.43 -1.64 2.58
N HIS A 226 13.76 -2.63 1.75
CA HIS A 226 15.01 -3.38 1.77
C HIS A 226 15.14 -4.16 0.47
#